data_AF-A0AAP7FJW5-F1
#
_entry.id   AF-A0AAP7FJW5-F1
#
_cell.length_a   1.000
_cell.length_b   1.000
_cell.length_c   1.000
_cell.angle_alpha   90.00
_cell.angle_beta   90.00
_cell.angle_gamma   90.00
#
_symmetry.space_group_name_H-M   'P 1'
#
loop_
_entity.id
_entity.type
_entity.pdbx_description
1 polymer ?
#
loop_
_entity_poly.entity_id
_entity_poly.type
_entity_poly.pdbx_seq_one_letter_code
_entity_poly.pdbx_strand_id
1 'polypeptide(L)'
;MQSTRFDVILTAQEHRRVFPSRSFRTFVQMRNNIDFRFTAHRHLLDLEARNSRLMYLVSAGETYGVIWDDAVLCQKNSHDAWVYFLSQQPQTPLPA
;
A
#
# COMPACT_ATOMS: atom_id res chain seq x y z
N MET A 1 -56.35 -1.61 14.84
CA MET A 1 -55.43 -0.52 14.46
C MET A 1 -54.04 -1.10 14.28
N GLN A 2 -53.64 -1.41 13.06
CA GLN A 2 -52.24 -1.61 12.69
C GLN A 2 -52.00 -0.99 11.32
N SER A 3 -50.81 -0.41 11.23
CA SER A 3 -50.37 0.65 10.34
C SER A 3 -50.23 0.20 8.88
N THR A 4 -50.86 0.98 8.00
CA THR A 4 -50.66 0.98 6.56
C THR A 4 -49.22 1.36 6.24
N ARG A 5 -48.41 0.43 5.74
CA ARG A 5 -47.12 0.74 5.12
C ARG A 5 -46.92 -0.12 3.89
N PHE A 6 -47.03 0.55 2.73
CA PHE A 6 -46.42 0.20 1.45
C PHE A 6 -46.93 -1.08 0.78
N ASP A 7 -48.20 -1.07 0.40
CA ASP A 7 -48.58 -1.72 -0.85
C ASP A 7 -48.14 -0.83 -2.03
N VAL A 8 -47.66 -1.52 -3.05
CA VAL A 8 -47.34 -1.04 -4.40
C VAL A 8 -46.01 -0.30 -4.51
N ILE A 9 -44.97 -1.05 -4.88
CA ILE A 9 -44.29 -0.92 -6.19
C ILE A 9 -43.34 -2.12 -6.36
N LEU A 10 -43.67 -2.95 -7.35
CA LEU A 10 -42.88 -3.97 -8.03
C LEU A 10 -42.52 -5.26 -7.29
N THR A 11 -43.50 -6.15 -7.28
CA THR A 11 -43.47 -7.41 -8.05
C THR A 11 -42.39 -7.42 -9.15
N ALA A 12 -41.23 -8.01 -8.86
CA ALA A 12 -40.33 -8.58 -9.84
C ALA A 12 -39.42 -9.59 -9.13
N GLN A 13 -39.91 -10.82 -9.08
CA GLN A 13 -39.11 -12.03 -8.98
C GLN A 13 -38.08 -12.06 -10.14
N GLU A 14 -37.05 -12.89 -9.99
CA GLU A 14 -35.97 -13.13 -10.98
C GLU A 14 -34.86 -12.05 -11.06
N HIS A 15 -33.84 -12.18 -10.21
CA HIS A 15 -32.47 -12.49 -10.66
C HIS A 15 -31.56 -12.60 -9.44
N ARG A 16 -31.44 -13.82 -8.90
CA ARG A 16 -30.23 -14.20 -8.17
C ARG A 16 -29.08 -14.11 -9.17
N ARG A 17 -28.42 -12.95 -9.27
CA ARG A 17 -27.07 -12.90 -9.82
C ARG A 17 -26.18 -13.56 -8.78
N VAL A 18 -25.99 -14.87 -8.93
CA VAL A 18 -24.85 -15.56 -8.36
C VAL A 18 -23.63 -14.87 -8.95
N PHE A 19 -23.06 -13.91 -8.23
CA PHE A 19 -21.77 -13.37 -8.59
C PHE A 19 -20.80 -14.55 -8.54
N PRO A 20 -20.12 -14.90 -9.65
CA PRO A 20 -19.21 -16.02 -9.63
C PRO A 20 -18.10 -15.73 -8.62
N SER A 21 -17.84 -16.64 -7.68
CA SER A 21 -16.82 -16.51 -6.63
C SER A 21 -15.43 -16.14 -7.18
N ARG A 22 -15.20 -16.47 -8.46
CA ARG A 22 -14.00 -16.11 -9.23
C ARG A 22 -13.85 -14.60 -9.42
N SER A 23 -14.95 -13.87 -9.66
CA SER A 23 -14.96 -12.42 -9.84
C SER A 23 -14.60 -11.71 -8.52
N PHE A 24 -15.27 -12.09 -7.41
CA PHE A 24 -15.00 -11.52 -6.09
C PHE A 24 -13.55 -11.72 -5.64
N ARG A 25 -12.97 -12.91 -5.84
CA ARG A 25 -11.54 -13.19 -5.55
C ARG A 25 -10.61 -12.25 -6.32
N THR A 26 -10.85 -12.06 -7.62
CA THR A 26 -10.02 -11.18 -8.46
C THR A 26 -10.10 -9.71 -8.01
N PHE A 27 -11.29 -9.22 -7.66
CA PHE A 27 -11.46 -7.84 -7.17
C PHE A 27 -10.73 -7.61 -5.84
N VAL A 28 -10.82 -8.55 -4.89
CA VAL A 28 -10.11 -8.45 -3.60
C VAL A 28 -8.58 -8.50 -3.82
N GLN A 29 -8.11 -9.38 -4.72
CA GLN A 29 -6.69 -9.48 -5.06
C GLN A 29 -6.17 -8.23 -5.77
N MET A 30 -6.94 -7.63 -6.68
CA MET A 30 -6.61 -6.35 -7.30
C MET A 30 -6.51 -5.23 -6.26
N ARG A 31 -7.45 -5.16 -5.31
CA ARG A 31 -7.42 -4.14 -4.26
C ARG A 31 -6.18 -4.29 -3.37
N ASN A 32 -5.87 -5.51 -2.93
CA ASN A 32 -4.66 -5.78 -2.16
C ASN A 32 -3.37 -5.46 -2.93
N ASN A 33 -3.35 -5.69 -4.26
CA ASN A 33 -2.21 -5.32 -5.10
C ASN A 33 -2.07 -3.81 -5.26
N ILE A 34 -3.19 -3.08 -5.41
CA ILE A 34 -3.21 -1.63 -5.50
C ILE A 34 -2.73 -1.01 -4.18
N ASP A 35 -3.26 -1.46 -3.04
CA ASP A 35 -2.86 -0.99 -1.71
C ASP A 35 -1.37 -1.26 -1.44
N PHE A 36 -0.87 -2.43 -1.87
CA PHE A 36 0.56 -2.76 -1.83
C PHE A 36 1.37 -1.79 -2.67
N ARG A 37 1.00 -1.56 -3.94
CA ARG A 37 1.73 -0.68 -4.86
C ARG A 37 1.78 0.76 -4.37
N PHE A 38 0.68 1.28 -3.81
CA PHE A 38 0.65 2.61 -3.24
C PHE A 38 1.55 2.73 -2.00
N THR A 39 1.47 1.77 -1.09
CA THR A 39 2.32 1.77 0.11
C THR A 39 3.79 1.61 -0.25
N ALA A 40 4.11 0.71 -1.18
CA ALA A 40 5.46 0.52 -1.70
C ALA A 40 6.01 1.80 -2.32
N HIS A 41 5.22 2.45 -3.18
CA HIS A 41 5.61 3.70 -3.81
C HIS A 41 5.90 4.79 -2.76
N ARG A 42 5.08 4.89 -1.70
CA ARG A 42 5.31 5.84 -0.60
C ARG A 42 6.64 5.57 0.12
N HIS A 43 6.98 4.32 0.41
CA HIS A 43 8.26 3.97 1.03
C HIS A 43 9.44 4.33 0.12
N LEU A 44 9.33 4.05 -1.18
CA LEU A 44 10.36 4.39 -2.15
C LEU A 44 10.57 5.91 -2.28
N LEU A 45 9.49 6.71 -2.26
CA LEU A 45 9.58 8.18 -2.28
C LEU A 45 10.27 8.73 -1.02
N ASP A 46 9.95 8.22 0.18
CA ASP A 46 10.62 8.66 1.41
C ASP A 46 12.11 8.28 1.36
N LEU A 47 12.44 7.06 0.93
CA LEU A 47 13.82 6.61 0.78
C LEU A 47 14.60 7.49 -0.22
N GLU A 48 14.02 7.82 -1.37
CA GLU A 48 14.62 8.69 -2.38
C GLU A 48 14.84 10.11 -1.84
N ALA A 49 13.89 10.64 -1.07
CA ALA A 49 14.02 11.94 -0.42
C ALA A 49 15.18 11.95 0.59
N ARG A 50 15.34 10.90 1.41
CA ARG A 50 16.48 10.78 2.35
C ARG A 50 17.81 10.62 1.59
N ASN A 51 17.82 9.83 0.53
CA ASN A 51 19.02 9.64 -0.29
C ASN A 51 19.43 10.96 -0.96
N SER A 52 18.46 11.75 -1.44
CA SER A 52 18.71 13.08 -2.01
C SER A 52 19.29 14.05 -0.99
N ARG A 53 18.85 13.99 0.28
CA ARG A 53 19.47 14.77 1.37
C ARG A 53 20.93 14.39 1.58
N LEU A 54 21.26 13.09 1.57
CA LEU A 54 22.67 12.65 1.67
C LEU A 54 23.50 13.14 0.48
N MET A 55 22.99 12.99 -0.75
CA MET A 55 23.69 13.48 -1.95
C MET A 55 23.94 14.99 -1.89
N TYR A 56 22.96 15.77 -1.39
CA TYR A 56 23.14 17.20 -1.15
C TYR A 56 24.27 17.48 -0.16
N LEU A 57 24.28 16.82 1.01
CA LEU A 57 25.32 17.02 2.01
C LEU A 57 26.71 16.63 1.49
N VAL A 58 26.82 15.53 0.73
CA VAL A 58 28.07 15.15 0.05
C VAL A 58 28.53 16.26 -0.88
N SER A 59 27.62 16.80 -1.70
CA SER A 59 27.95 17.89 -2.64
C SER A 59 28.39 19.19 -1.93
N ALA A 60 27.86 19.42 -0.72
CA ALA A 60 28.23 20.56 0.14
C ALA A 60 29.52 20.31 0.94
N GLY A 61 30.09 19.11 0.91
CA GLY A 61 31.24 18.71 1.74
C GLY A 61 30.89 18.43 3.20
N GLU A 62 29.61 18.46 3.57
CA GLU A 62 29.08 18.22 4.92
C GLU A 62 28.95 16.71 5.21
N THR A 63 30.08 16.01 5.23
CA THR A 63 30.14 14.54 5.34
C THR A 63 30.52 14.01 6.73
N TYR A 64 30.47 14.88 7.73
CA TYR A 64 30.76 14.55 9.13
C TYR A 64 29.99 15.48 10.08
N GLY A 65 29.88 15.05 11.35
CA GLY A 65 29.19 15.80 12.39
C GLY A 65 27.68 15.59 12.40
N VAL A 66 27.00 16.30 13.32
CA VAL A 66 25.62 16.01 13.72
C VAL A 66 24.62 16.03 12.54
N ILE A 67 24.78 16.95 11.58
CA ILE A 67 23.88 17.07 10.42
C ILE A 67 24.01 15.84 9.50
N TRP A 68 25.24 15.39 9.28
CA TRP A 68 25.53 14.18 8.51
C TRP A 68 25.01 12.93 9.22
N ASP A 69 25.32 12.79 10.50
CA ASP A 69 24.94 11.63 11.30
C ASP A 69 23.40 11.48 11.38
N ASP A 70 22.67 12.58 11.54
CA ASP A 70 21.20 12.62 11.49
C ASP A 70 20.67 12.18 10.12
N ALA A 71 21.26 12.68 9.03
CA ALA A 71 20.84 12.32 7.68
C ALA A 71 21.07 10.83 7.38
N VAL A 72 22.22 10.29 7.80
CA VAL A 72 22.53 8.86 7.68
C VAL A 72 21.56 8.01 8.49
N LEU A 73 21.26 8.41 9.74
CA LEU A 73 20.31 7.71 10.60
C LEU A 73 18.90 7.73 9.98
N CYS A 74 18.45 8.88 9.47
CA CYS A 74 17.17 9.00 8.80
C CYS A 74 17.07 8.09 7.57
N GLN A 75 18.10 8.08 6.71
CA GLN A 75 18.11 7.23 5.52
C GLN A 75 18.06 5.75 5.91
N LYS A 76 18.83 5.33 6.92
CA LYS A 76 18.81 3.97 7.44
C LYS A 76 17.43 3.59 7.95
N ASN A 77 16.79 4.44 8.74
CA ASN A 77 15.45 4.18 9.27
C ASN A 77 14.41 4.02 8.15
N SER A 78 14.47 4.87 7.11
CA SER A 78 13.60 4.73 5.94
C SER A 78 13.85 3.44 5.16
N HIS A 79 15.11 3.04 5.01
CA HIS A 79 15.48 1.76 4.41
C HIS A 79 14.95 0.57 5.22
N ASP A 80 15.15 0.57 6.53
CA ASP A 80 14.69 -0.51 7.41
C ASP A 80 13.16 -0.61 7.41
N ALA A 81 12.45 0.53 7.36
CA ALA A 81 11.00 0.55 7.19
C ALA A 81 10.54 -0.05 5.85
N TRP A 82 11.26 0.20 4.76
CA TRP A 82 11.00 -0.42 3.45
C TRP A 82 11.21 -1.94 3.48
N VAL A 83 12.32 -2.40 4.05
CA VAL A 83 12.62 -3.84 4.19
C VAL A 83 11.59 -4.53 5.07
N TYR A 84 11.19 -3.89 6.17
CA TYR A 84 10.13 -4.40 7.03
C TYR A 84 8.79 -4.49 6.30
N PHE A 85 8.42 -3.48 5.50
CA PHE A 85 7.19 -3.54 4.69
C PHE A 85 7.22 -4.71 3.69
N LEU A 86 8.35 -4.94 3.03
CA LEU A 86 8.50 -6.05 2.08
C LEU A 86 8.43 -7.42 2.75
N SER A 87 8.95 -7.57 3.97
CA SER A 87 8.93 -8.85 4.69
C SER A 87 7.51 -9.30 5.09
N GLN A 88 6.55 -8.37 5.14
CA GLN A 88 5.13 -8.68 5.39
C GLN A 88 4.42 -9.28 4.18
N GLN A 89 5.03 -9.27 2.99
CA GLN A 89 4.44 -9.92 1.81
C GLN A 89 4.75 -11.42 1.81
N PRO A 90 3.72 -12.29 1.65
CA PRO A 90 3.94 -13.70 1.41
C PRO A 90 4.83 -13.87 0.17
N GLN A 91 6.05 -14.37 0.37
CA GLN A 91 6.92 -14.72 -0.75
C GLN A 91 6.22 -15.81 -1.54
N THR A 92 5.77 -15.49 -2.76
CA THR A 92 5.31 -16.53 -3.67
C THR A 92 6.58 -17.30 -4.07
N PRO A 93 6.66 -18.62 -3.80
CA PRO A 93 7.84 -19.40 -4.14
C PRO A 93 8.14 -19.21 -5.63
N LEU A 94 9.40 -18.91 -5.95
CA LEU A 94 9.85 -18.90 -7.34
C LEU A 94 9.58 -20.29 -7.94
N PRO A 95 8.98 -20.38 -9.13
CA PRO A 95 8.80 -21.67 -9.80
C PRO A 95 10.17 -22.30 -10.07
N ALA A 96 10.29 -23.59 -9.77
CA ALA A 96 11.49 -24.40 -9.96
C ALA A 96 11.89 -24.55 -11.44
#